data_AF-A0A7W0TX99-F1
#
_entry.id   AF-A0A7W0TX99-F1
#
_cell.length_a   1.000
_cell.length_b   1.000
_cell.length_c   1.000
_cell.angle_alpha   90.00
_cell.angle_beta   90.00
_cell.angle_gamma   90.00
#
_symmetry.space_group_name_H-M   'P 1'
#
loop_
_entity.id
_entity.type
_entity.pdbx_description
1 polymer ?
#
loop_
_entity_poly.entity_id
_entity_poly.type
_entity_poly.pdbx_seq_one_letter_code
_entity_poly.pdbx_strand_id
1 'polypeptide(L)'
;MRPTHCLAVVFAVCLLAGLSRGALTQEATPAGDFVTPDPSECRIEPRTIESVIVLTGTPVPAPPAIPSPEGGEPAGADVAAGVTAVARESVACFNAGDFLRQFAFYTDAAILAIMPPGLTAADLTDFLGAPPQPLPEEGRESVAVRDVMVLP
;
A
#
# COMPACT_ATOMS: atom_id res chain seq x y z
N MET A 1 9.97 -59.31 -22.74
CA MET A 1 9.36 -58.23 -21.92
C MET A 1 8.00 -58.73 -21.47
N ARG A 2 7.77 -58.86 -20.15
CA ARG A 2 6.61 -59.55 -19.58
C ARG A 2 5.35 -58.66 -19.57
N PRO A 3 4.16 -59.17 -19.95
CA PRO A 3 2.91 -58.38 -20.08
C PRO A 3 2.41 -57.77 -18.76
N THR A 4 2.93 -58.22 -17.63
CA THR A 4 2.65 -57.67 -16.30
C THR A 4 3.22 -56.27 -16.06
N HIS A 5 4.22 -55.83 -16.84
CA HIS A 5 4.81 -54.49 -16.69
C HIS A 5 4.03 -53.38 -17.40
N CYS A 6 3.23 -53.69 -18.43
CA CYS A 6 2.38 -52.70 -19.10
C CYS A 6 1.19 -52.27 -18.22
N LEU A 7 0.61 -53.19 -17.45
CA LEU A 7 -0.56 -52.91 -16.62
C LEU A 7 -0.23 -52.00 -15.43
N ALA A 8 0.96 -52.15 -14.85
CA ALA A 8 1.40 -51.34 -13.71
C ALA A 8 1.69 -49.87 -14.07
N VAL A 9 2.14 -49.61 -15.31
CA VAL A 9 2.43 -48.24 -15.77
C VAL A 9 1.14 -47.47 -16.09
N VAL A 10 0.12 -48.14 -16.63
CA VAL A 10 -1.17 -47.49 -16.95
C VAL A 10 -1.92 -47.09 -15.66
N PHE A 11 -1.86 -47.91 -14.60
CA PHE A 11 -2.51 -47.59 -13.33
C PHE A 11 -1.83 -46.43 -12.57
N ALA A 12 -0.51 -46.28 -12.71
CA ALA A 12 0.25 -45.19 -12.10
C ALA A 12 0.02 -43.82 -12.79
N VAL A 13 -0.25 -43.81 -14.10
CA VAL A 13 -0.53 -42.58 -14.86
C VAL A 13 -1.95 -42.05 -14.58
N CYS A 14 -2.93 -42.92 -14.33
CA CYS A 14 -4.30 -42.49 -14.01
C CYS A 14 -4.44 -41.84 -12.62
N LEU A 15 -3.58 -42.20 -11.65
CA LEU A 15 -3.61 -41.58 -10.31
C LEU A 15 -3.01 -40.17 -10.27
N LEU A 16 -2.16 -39.80 -11.22
CA LEU A 16 -1.56 -38.45 -11.31
C LEU A 16 -2.46 -37.43 -12.03
N ALA A 17 -3.49 -37.87 -12.76
CA ALA A 17 -4.42 -36.97 -13.46
C ALA A 17 -5.59 -36.47 -12.58
N GLY A 18 -5.80 -37.06 -11.39
CA GLY A 18 -6.94 -36.74 -10.51
C GLY A 18 -6.73 -35.56 -9.54
N LEU A 19 -5.52 -35.01 -9.44
CA LEU A 19 -5.20 -33.91 -8.50
C LEU A 19 -5.43 -32.51 -9.08
N SER A 20 -6.04 -32.39 -10.25
CA SER A 20 -6.29 -31.11 -10.92
C SER A 20 -7.79 -30.87 -11.10
N ARG A 21 -8.45 -30.33 -10.06
CA ARG A 21 -9.61 -29.41 -10.10
C ARG A 21 -10.17 -29.16 -8.70
N GLY A 22 -9.36 -28.51 -7.88
CA GLY A 22 -9.83 -27.69 -6.78
C GLY A 22 -9.38 -26.26 -7.03
N ALA A 23 -9.72 -25.68 -8.18
CA ALA A 23 -9.72 -24.24 -8.28
C ALA A 23 -10.80 -23.77 -7.31
N LEU A 24 -10.39 -23.37 -6.10
CA LEU A 24 -11.19 -22.45 -5.32
C LEU A 24 -11.41 -21.28 -6.26
N THR A 25 -12.62 -21.17 -6.80
CA THR A 25 -13.09 -19.90 -7.35
C THR A 25 -13.01 -18.96 -6.16
N GLN A 26 -11.92 -18.20 -6.07
CA GLN A 26 -11.91 -17.00 -5.25
C GLN A 26 -13.02 -16.17 -5.86
N GLU A 27 -14.16 -16.16 -5.18
CA GLU A 27 -15.22 -15.22 -5.44
C GLU A 27 -14.56 -13.87 -5.16
N ALA A 28 -14.09 -13.23 -6.23
CA ALA A 28 -13.53 -11.90 -6.14
C ALA A 28 -14.58 -11.08 -5.41
N THR A 29 -14.24 -10.59 -4.22
CA THR A 29 -15.03 -9.53 -3.59
C THR A 29 -15.24 -8.50 -4.70
N PRO A 30 -16.49 -8.04 -4.95
CA PRO A 30 -16.72 -7.05 -6.00
C PRO A 30 -15.63 -6.01 -5.87
N ALA A 31 -14.88 -5.78 -6.97
CA ALA A 31 -13.93 -4.69 -6.99
C ALA A 31 -14.75 -3.49 -6.52
N GLY A 32 -14.46 -2.98 -5.32
CA GLY A 32 -15.09 -1.75 -4.87
C GLY A 32 -14.79 -0.66 -5.89
N ASP A 33 -15.29 0.54 -5.65
CA ASP A 33 -14.94 1.72 -6.46
C ASP A 33 -13.46 2.15 -6.24
N PHE A 34 -12.54 1.18 -6.24
CA PHE A 34 -11.11 1.38 -6.26
C PHE A 34 -10.75 2.14 -7.51
N VAL A 35 -10.05 3.24 -7.30
CA VAL A 35 -9.44 4.00 -8.37
C VAL A 35 -7.93 3.93 -8.19
N THR A 36 -7.22 3.74 -9.30
CA THR A 36 -5.77 3.87 -9.37
C THR A 36 -5.46 5.33 -9.72
N PRO A 37 -5.01 6.18 -8.77
CA PRO A 37 -4.69 7.57 -9.08
C PRO A 37 -3.47 7.64 -9.99
N ASP A 38 -3.52 8.55 -10.97
CA ASP A 38 -2.38 8.79 -11.84
C ASP A 38 -1.27 9.53 -11.07
N PRO A 39 0.02 9.17 -11.24
CA PRO A 39 1.14 9.87 -10.63
C PRO A 39 1.12 11.40 -10.77
N SER A 40 0.60 11.91 -11.89
CA SER A 40 0.52 13.36 -12.15
C SER A 40 -0.49 14.10 -11.26
N GLU A 41 -1.35 13.37 -10.55
CA GLU A 41 -2.30 13.92 -9.58
C GLU A 41 -1.65 14.30 -8.25
N CYS A 42 -0.39 13.92 -8.01
CA CYS A 42 0.37 14.35 -6.83
C CYS A 42 0.77 15.83 -6.97
N ARG A 43 0.14 16.73 -6.19
CA ARG A 43 0.33 18.19 -6.30
C ARG A 43 0.76 18.85 -4.99
N ILE A 44 0.69 18.14 -3.87
CA ILE A 44 1.12 18.62 -2.57
C ILE A 44 2.57 19.10 -2.61
N GLU A 45 2.87 20.13 -1.82
CA GLU A 45 4.22 20.64 -1.68
C GLU A 45 5.08 19.60 -0.94
N PRO A 46 6.26 19.24 -1.46
CA PRO A 46 7.13 18.26 -0.82
C PRO A 46 7.65 18.75 0.52
N ARG A 47 7.93 17.82 1.42
CA ARG A 47 8.84 18.10 2.54
C ARG A 47 10.27 18.29 2.02
N THR A 48 11.09 18.99 2.81
CA THR A 48 12.53 19.10 2.54
C THR A 48 13.26 17.84 3.02
N ILE A 49 14.35 17.46 2.35
CA ILE A 49 15.20 16.33 2.76
C ILE A 49 15.76 16.59 4.17
N GLU A 50 16.20 17.82 4.42
CA GLU A 50 16.74 18.25 5.71
C GLU A 50 15.73 18.04 6.84
N SER A 51 14.44 18.34 6.59
CA SER A 51 13.39 18.11 7.60
C SER A 51 13.27 16.63 7.96
N VAL A 52 13.32 15.73 6.98
CA VAL A 52 13.22 14.28 7.23
C VAL A 52 14.46 13.75 7.97
N ILE A 53 15.66 14.22 7.59
CA ILE A 53 16.92 13.85 8.26
C ILE A 53 16.89 14.27 9.74
N VAL A 54 16.53 15.53 10.01
CA VAL A 54 16.45 16.05 11.39
C VAL A 54 15.47 15.24 12.22
N LEU A 55 14.33 14.85 11.66
CA LEU A 55 13.34 14.02 12.36
C LEU A 55 13.91 12.66 12.76
N THR A 56 14.57 11.95 11.85
CA THR A 56 15.11 10.60 12.11
C THR A 56 16.22 10.56 13.18
N GLY A 57 16.80 11.70 13.54
CA GLY A 57 17.75 11.82 14.67
C GLY A 57 17.10 11.96 16.05
N THR A 58 15.77 12.06 16.13
CA THR A 58 15.04 12.25 17.39
C THR A 58 14.40 10.94 17.89
N PRO A 59 14.37 10.69 19.22
CA PRO A 59 13.68 9.53 19.77
C PRO A 59 12.20 9.54 19.40
N VAL A 60 11.70 8.41 18.91
CA VAL A 60 10.30 8.24 18.51
C VAL A 60 9.44 8.10 19.78
N PRO A 61 8.53 9.05 20.08
CA PRO A 61 7.52 8.80 21.11
C PRO A 61 6.62 7.66 20.66
N ALA A 62 6.12 6.86 21.60
CA ALA A 62 5.18 5.79 21.27
C ALA A 62 4.00 6.36 20.46
N PRO A 63 3.64 5.75 19.33
CA PRO A 63 2.52 6.24 18.55
C PRO A 63 1.25 6.21 19.41
N PRO A 64 0.40 7.24 19.34
CA PRO A 64 -0.88 7.21 20.02
C PRO A 64 -1.70 6.03 19.49
N ALA A 65 -2.55 5.47 20.34
CA ALA A 65 -3.50 4.46 19.88
C ALA A 65 -4.36 5.06 18.77
N ILE A 66 -4.50 4.33 17.66
CA ILE A 66 -5.40 4.75 16.58
C ILE A 66 -6.82 4.44 17.05
N PRO A 67 -7.68 5.47 17.27
CA PRO A 67 -9.06 5.24 17.65
C PRO A 67 -9.80 4.44 16.57
N SER A 68 -10.61 3.47 17.00
CA SER A 68 -11.45 2.69 16.09
C SER A 68 -12.54 3.59 15.49
N PRO A 69 -12.85 3.46 14.18
CA PRO A 69 -14.03 4.09 13.60
C PRO A 69 -15.35 3.51 14.11
N GLU A 70 -15.32 2.36 14.80
CA GLU A 70 -16.49 1.79 15.46
C GLU A 70 -17.04 2.74 16.53
N GLY A 71 -18.32 3.10 16.41
CA GLY A 71 -18.98 4.05 17.31
C GLY A 71 -18.76 5.52 16.97
N GLY A 72 -18.08 5.82 15.86
CA GLY A 72 -18.08 7.16 15.27
C GLY A 72 -19.38 7.46 14.51
N GLU A 73 -19.63 8.74 14.25
CA GLU A 73 -20.79 9.19 13.45
C GLU A 73 -20.36 9.42 11.99
N PRO A 74 -21.21 9.12 10.99
CA PRO A 74 -20.89 9.42 9.60
C PRO A 74 -20.54 10.90 9.40
N ALA A 75 -19.44 11.16 8.70
CA ALA A 75 -19.02 12.52 8.39
C ALA A 75 -19.98 13.19 7.40
N GLY A 76 -20.03 14.52 7.44
CA GLY A 76 -20.72 15.32 6.44
C GLY A 76 -20.13 15.09 5.03
N ALA A 77 -20.94 15.31 3.99
CA ALA A 77 -20.55 15.06 2.61
C ALA A 77 -19.31 15.86 2.17
N ASP A 78 -19.14 17.08 2.70
CA ASP A 78 -17.98 17.94 2.47
C ASP A 78 -16.70 17.37 3.08
N VAL A 79 -16.77 16.91 4.32
CA VAL A 79 -15.65 16.25 5.01
C VAL A 79 -15.29 14.94 4.31
N ALA A 80 -16.29 14.14 3.96
CA ALA A 80 -16.08 12.87 3.24
C ALA A 80 -15.40 13.11 1.88
N ALA A 81 -15.83 14.12 1.13
CA ALA A 81 -15.19 14.51 -0.12
C ALA A 81 -13.74 14.97 0.08
N GLY A 82 -13.48 15.79 1.12
CA GLY A 82 -12.13 16.24 1.46
C GLY A 82 -11.19 15.09 1.82
N VAL A 83 -11.63 14.18 2.68
CA VAL A 83 -10.85 12.98 3.06
C VAL A 83 -10.59 12.09 1.84
N THR A 84 -11.59 11.91 0.98
CA THR A 84 -11.43 11.12 -0.25
C THR A 84 -10.41 11.74 -1.20
N ALA A 85 -10.42 13.07 -1.36
CA ALA A 85 -9.45 13.78 -2.18
C ALA A 85 -8.03 13.62 -1.62
N VAL A 86 -7.85 13.78 -0.30
CA VAL A 86 -6.55 13.58 0.36
C VAL A 86 -6.03 12.16 0.21
N ALA A 87 -6.89 11.15 0.40
CA ALA A 87 -6.51 9.75 0.23
C ALA A 87 -6.07 9.45 -1.21
N ARG A 88 -6.78 10.01 -2.19
CA ARG A 88 -6.46 9.88 -3.62
C ARG A 88 -5.12 10.52 -3.95
N GLU A 89 -4.89 11.76 -3.52
CA GLU A 89 -3.64 12.47 -3.80
C GLU A 89 -2.44 11.82 -3.09
N SER A 90 -2.63 11.34 -1.87
CA SER A 90 -1.62 10.56 -1.14
C SER A 90 -1.15 9.36 -1.97
N VAL A 91 -2.08 8.53 -2.45
CA VAL A 91 -1.74 7.37 -3.29
C VAL A 91 -1.17 7.77 -4.65
N ALA A 92 -1.57 8.92 -5.22
CA ALA A 92 -0.92 9.46 -6.42
C ALA A 92 0.58 9.76 -6.16
N CYS A 93 0.93 10.33 -5.00
CA CYS A 93 2.32 10.59 -4.64
C CYS A 93 3.13 9.30 -4.43
N PHE A 94 2.52 8.26 -3.84
CA PHE A 94 3.12 6.93 -3.80
C PHE A 94 3.39 6.38 -5.20
N ASN A 95 2.38 6.45 -6.08
CA ASN A 95 2.48 5.99 -7.47
C ASN A 95 3.50 6.79 -8.30
N ALA A 96 3.78 8.05 -7.91
CA ALA A 96 4.83 8.87 -8.50
C ALA A 96 6.25 8.53 -8.01
N GLY A 97 6.39 7.71 -6.97
CA GLY A 97 7.66 7.45 -6.30
C GLY A 97 8.22 8.71 -5.61
N ASP A 98 7.38 9.71 -5.34
CA ASP A 98 7.79 10.97 -4.71
C ASP A 98 7.56 10.91 -3.20
N PHE A 99 8.52 10.30 -2.50
CA PHE A 99 8.41 10.08 -1.06
C PHE A 99 8.38 11.39 -0.25
N LEU A 100 9.00 12.47 -0.74
CA LEU A 100 8.96 13.77 -0.05
C LEU A 100 7.57 14.40 -0.09
N ARG A 101 6.85 14.29 -1.23
CA ARG A 101 5.43 14.66 -1.31
C ARG A 101 4.55 13.71 -0.52
N GLN A 102 4.83 12.41 -0.57
CA GLN A 102 4.11 11.43 0.23
C GLN A 102 4.22 11.72 1.74
N PHE A 103 5.41 12.08 2.23
CA PHE A 103 5.65 12.45 3.63
C PHE A 103 4.99 13.75 4.05
N ALA A 104 4.55 14.61 3.12
CA ALA A 104 3.79 15.81 3.45
C ALA A 104 2.40 15.49 4.05
N PHE A 105 1.84 14.31 3.78
CA PHE A 105 0.57 13.85 4.37
C PHE A 105 0.71 13.31 5.80
N TYR A 106 1.93 13.08 6.27
CA TYR A 106 2.18 12.46 7.56
C TYR A 106 2.65 13.46 8.59
N THR A 107 2.29 13.21 9.85
CA THR A 107 2.92 13.88 10.99
C THR A 107 4.34 13.33 11.18
N ASP A 108 5.18 14.08 11.87
CA ASP A 108 6.57 13.69 12.13
C ASP A 108 6.66 12.35 12.88
N ALA A 109 5.77 12.13 13.85
CA ALA A 109 5.67 10.86 14.57
C ALA A 109 5.27 9.69 13.67
N ALA A 110 4.38 9.93 12.68
CA ALA A 110 3.99 8.89 11.73
C ALA A 110 5.14 8.54 10.78
N ILE A 111 5.90 9.53 10.30
CA ILE A 111 7.12 9.29 9.49
C ILE A 111 8.10 8.42 10.27
N LEU A 112 8.36 8.75 11.55
CA LEU A 112 9.26 7.96 12.38
C LEU A 112 8.78 6.52 12.63
N ALA A 113 7.47 6.30 12.66
CA ALA A 113 6.90 4.97 12.87
C ALA A 113 6.98 4.07 11.62
N ILE A 114 6.97 4.65 10.41
CA ILE A 114 7.03 3.89 9.15
C ILE A 114 8.45 3.72 8.61
N MET A 115 9.39 4.55 9.07
CA MET A 115 10.77 4.50 8.59
C MET A 115 11.52 3.29 9.15
N PRO A 116 12.28 2.56 8.31
CA PRO A 116 13.15 1.50 8.77
C PRO A 116 14.15 2.00 9.83
N PRO A 117 14.40 1.24 10.91
CA PRO A 117 15.41 1.62 11.87
C PRO A 117 16.81 1.53 11.25
N GLY A 118 17.75 2.36 11.74
CA GLY A 118 19.16 2.27 11.37
C GLY A 118 19.56 2.97 10.07
N LEU A 119 18.65 3.73 9.44
CA LEU A 119 19.00 4.60 8.31
C LEU A 119 19.91 5.74 8.77
N THR A 120 21.01 5.95 8.06
CA THR A 120 21.90 7.10 8.28
C THR A 120 21.40 8.33 7.51
N ALA A 121 21.88 9.51 7.89
CA ALA A 121 21.60 10.73 7.13
C ALA A 121 22.07 10.64 5.66
N ALA A 122 23.15 9.90 5.40
CA ALA A 122 23.63 9.65 4.03
C ALA A 122 22.64 8.77 3.25
N ASP A 123 22.16 7.66 3.85
CA ASP A 123 21.18 6.77 3.21
C ASP A 123 19.89 7.53 2.84
N LEU A 124 19.42 8.41 3.75
CA LEU A 124 18.25 9.25 3.52
C LEU A 124 18.49 10.28 2.41
N THR A 125 19.66 10.90 2.39
CA THR A 125 20.02 11.88 1.35
C THR A 125 20.08 11.20 -0.02
N ASP A 126 20.71 10.04 -0.11
CA ASP A 126 20.84 9.30 -1.36
C ASP A 126 19.47 8.82 -1.87
N PHE A 127 18.63 8.28 -0.98
CA PHE A 127 17.31 7.79 -1.35
C PHE A 127 16.33 8.92 -1.70
N LEU A 128 16.20 9.94 -0.86
CA LEU A 128 15.23 11.04 -1.04
C LEU A 128 15.71 12.10 -2.04
N GLY A 129 17.01 12.16 -2.32
CA GLY A 129 17.59 13.04 -3.32
C GLY A 129 17.52 12.50 -4.76
N ALA A 130 17.20 11.21 -4.93
CA ALA A 130 16.99 10.64 -6.24
C ALA A 130 15.74 11.24 -6.92
N PRO A 131 15.76 11.54 -8.24
CA PRO A 131 14.58 12.02 -8.95
C PRO A 131 13.42 11.01 -8.85
N PRO A 132 12.20 11.43 -8.46
CA PRO A 132 11.05 10.54 -8.39
C PRO A 132 10.83 9.79 -9.71
N GLN A 133 10.58 8.48 -9.61
CA GLN A 133 10.27 7.62 -10.73
C GLN A 133 8.87 7.03 -10.53
N PRO A 134 7.91 7.33 -11.42
CA PRO A 134 6.59 6.72 -11.35
C PRO A 134 6.66 5.20 -11.43
N LEU A 135 5.82 4.53 -10.64
CA LEU A 135 5.65 3.09 -10.71
C LEU A 135 5.12 2.68 -12.09
N PRO A 136 5.57 1.53 -12.63
CA PRO A 136 4.95 0.92 -13.80
C PRO A 136 3.45 0.73 -13.55
N GLU A 137 2.63 0.82 -14.60
CA GLU A 137 1.16 0.76 -14.47
C GLU A 137 0.67 -0.46 -13.68
N GLU A 138 1.31 -1.62 -13.90
CA GLU A 138 1.01 -2.89 -13.23
C GLU A 138 1.32 -2.90 -11.73
N GLY A 139 2.21 -2.00 -11.27
CA GLY A 139 2.63 -1.86 -9.87
C GLY A 139 2.01 -0.66 -9.16
N ARG A 140 1.06 0.06 -9.78
CA ARG A 140 0.40 1.21 -9.16
C ARG A 140 -0.61 0.76 -8.11
N GLU A 141 -0.59 1.44 -6.98
CA GLU A 141 -1.52 1.23 -5.88
C GLU A 141 -2.87 1.87 -6.20
N SER A 142 -3.93 1.23 -5.68
CA SER A 142 -5.32 1.69 -5.82
C SER A 142 -5.94 1.99 -4.47
N VAL A 143 -6.88 2.92 -4.43
CA VAL A 143 -7.54 3.36 -3.20
C VAL A 143 -9.05 3.42 -3.37
N ALA A 144 -9.77 3.03 -2.32
CA ALA A 144 -11.20 3.23 -2.17
C ALA A 144 -11.48 3.73 -0.76
N VAL A 145 -12.27 4.81 -0.66
CA VAL A 145 -12.82 5.28 0.61
C VAL A 145 -14.27 4.83 0.67
N ARG A 146 -14.59 3.93 1.59
CA ARG A 146 -15.95 3.37 1.74
C ARG A 146 -16.80 4.22 2.67
N ASP A 147 -16.24 4.50 3.85
CA ASP A 147 -16.91 5.23 4.92
C ASP A 147 -15.92 6.24 5.51
N VAL A 148 -16.44 7.40 5.91
CA VAL A 148 -15.69 8.43 6.64
C VAL A 148 -16.46 8.72 7.92
N MET A 149 -15.82 8.47 9.06
CA MET A 149 -16.42 8.58 10.38
C MET A 149 -15.74 9.70 11.18
N VAL A 150 -16.54 10.51 11.87
CA VAL A 150 -16.06 11.42 12.91
C VAL A 150 -16.00 10.65 14.21
N LEU A 151 -14.81 10.60 14.81
CA LEU A 151 -14.53 9.85 16.02
C LEU A 151 -14.99 10.65 17.26
N PRO A 152 -15.43 9.97 18.34
CA PRO A 152 -15.90 10.62 19.56
C PRO A 152 -14.80 11.34 20.35
#